data_AF-A0A844MHS8-F1
#
_entry.id   AF-A0A844MHS8-F1
#
_cell.length_a   1.000
_cell.length_b   1.000
_cell.length_c   1.000
_cell.angle_alpha   90.00
_cell.angle_beta   90.00
_cell.angle_gamma   90.00
#
_symmetry.space_group_name_H-M   'P 1'
#
loop_
_entity.id
_entity.type
_entity.pdbx_description
1 polymer ?
#
loop_
_entity_poly.entity_id
_entity_poly.type
_entity_poly.pdbx_seq_one_letter_code
_entity_poly.pdbx_strand_id
1 'polypeptide(L)'
;MTLSDGAWLDEIYPIYAEIQSLKDELESSLTIEQVRNEYSKLIAEEDSKLDSLTVQKRKLEVEIRLPNTVRQNPIPIKPLPKQPDKKSLQKLPSTSTVTPTDKEKSERKKSGTEARDKLKKLVNRFYRFKLDASVLGQINRIADDVDRPLGEALALLDWSIFENYACTSAGDSSKLNLLNEWAKELQEYCSYLSGEVDLQKFRYRDYLGIWELWRNREKSPEHLQEWQTFIAETKQAKQDAIAKLKQEILELEAKIAQLKAARTQAGEVL
;
A
#
# COMPACT_ATOMS: atom_id res chain seq x y z
N MET A 1 -33.91 -10.41 19.80
CA MET A 1 -33.31 -9.67 20.92
C MET A 1 -33.58 -8.19 20.69
N THR A 2 -34.32 -7.54 21.57
CA THR A 2 -34.59 -6.10 21.54
C THR A 2 -33.51 -5.40 22.34
N LEU A 3 -32.55 -4.78 21.66
CA LEU A 3 -31.55 -3.90 22.27
C LEU A 3 -32.29 -2.66 22.82
N SER A 4 -31.94 -2.23 24.03
CA SER A 4 -32.40 -0.94 24.57
C SER A 4 -31.79 0.21 23.76
N ASP A 5 -32.46 1.36 23.72
CA ASP A 5 -32.08 2.52 22.88
C ASP A 5 -30.63 3.03 23.11
N GLY A 6 -29.99 2.66 24.24
CA GLY A 6 -28.57 2.95 24.51
C GLY A 6 -27.58 1.90 23.99
N ALA A 7 -27.96 0.62 23.96
CA ALA A 7 -27.05 -0.47 23.57
C ALA A 7 -26.66 -0.42 22.08
N TRP A 8 -27.48 0.21 21.24
CA TRP A 8 -27.18 0.38 19.82
C TRP A 8 -26.09 1.45 19.57
N LEU A 9 -26.06 2.52 20.38
CA LEU A 9 -25.00 3.54 20.29
C LEU A 9 -23.66 2.93 20.69
N ASP A 10 -23.65 2.05 21.69
CA ASP A 10 -22.45 1.31 22.12
C ASP A 10 -21.91 0.36 21.04
N GLU A 11 -22.77 -0.14 20.14
CA GLU A 11 -22.35 -1.04 19.04
C GLU A 11 -21.73 -0.29 17.86
N ILE A 12 -22.15 0.95 17.58
CA ILE A 12 -21.76 1.65 16.34
C ILE A 12 -20.76 2.74 16.55
N TYR A 13 -20.73 3.34 17.74
CA TYR A 13 -19.70 4.30 18.07
C TYR A 13 -18.28 3.75 17.83
N PRO A 14 -17.95 2.49 18.20
CA PRO A 14 -16.63 1.91 17.91
C PRO A 14 -16.33 1.87 16.40
N ILE A 15 -17.31 1.48 15.58
CA ILE A 15 -17.16 1.42 14.11
C ILE A 15 -16.91 2.82 13.55
N TYR A 16 -17.69 3.81 14.02
CA TYR A 16 -17.54 5.19 13.60
C TYR A 16 -16.17 5.77 14.00
N ALA A 17 -15.72 5.52 15.24
CA ALA A 17 -14.42 5.95 15.72
C ALA A 17 -13.26 5.29 14.94
N GLU A 18 -13.40 4.00 14.63
CA GLU A 18 -12.43 3.26 13.80
C GLU A 18 -12.34 3.85 12.38
N ILE A 19 -13.47 4.20 11.76
CA ILE A 19 -13.49 4.88 10.46
C ILE A 19 -12.72 6.21 10.51
N GLN A 20 -12.91 7.03 11.55
CA GLN A 20 -12.15 8.28 11.67
C GLN A 20 -10.66 8.01 11.85
N SER A 21 -10.29 7.04 12.70
CA SER A 21 -8.89 6.63 12.86
C SER A 21 -8.27 6.15 11.55
N LEU A 22 -8.99 5.37 10.74
CA LEU A 22 -8.51 4.88 9.44
C LEU A 22 -8.39 6.00 8.42
N LYS A 23 -9.29 6.99 8.43
CA LYS A 23 -9.21 8.18 7.58
C LYS A 23 -7.97 9.01 7.92
N ASP A 24 -7.73 9.27 9.20
CA ASP A 24 -6.53 9.99 9.67
C ASP A 24 -5.26 9.22 9.27
N GLU A 25 -5.28 7.89 9.40
CA GLU A 25 -4.16 7.05 8.98
C GLU A 25 -3.92 7.13 7.47
N LEU A 26 -4.96 7.04 6.64
CA LEU A 26 -4.85 7.21 5.18
C LEU A 26 -4.32 8.59 4.81
N GLU A 27 -4.85 9.66 5.41
CA GLU A 27 -4.38 11.02 5.14
C GLU A 27 -2.90 11.16 5.52
N SER A 28 -2.51 10.62 6.68
CA SER A 28 -1.11 10.62 7.09
C SER A 28 -0.22 9.81 6.13
N SER A 29 -0.74 8.72 5.56
CA SER A 29 -0.02 7.86 4.61
C SER A 29 0.27 8.55 3.28
N LEU A 30 -0.51 9.58 2.89
CA LEU A 30 -0.25 10.38 1.68
C LEU A 30 1.10 11.12 1.76
N THR A 31 1.60 11.37 2.98
CA THR A 31 2.92 11.99 3.18
C THR A 31 4.08 11.01 2.93
N ILE A 32 3.84 9.69 2.94
CA ILE A 32 4.90 8.68 2.75
C ILE A 32 5.62 8.88 1.41
N GLU A 33 4.90 9.23 0.34
CA GLU A 33 5.51 9.50 -0.95
C GLU A 33 6.43 10.73 -0.93
N GLN A 34 6.03 11.78 -0.19
CA GLN A 34 6.87 12.96 0.03
C GLN A 34 8.15 12.57 0.78
N VAL A 35 8.03 11.75 1.84
CA VAL A 35 9.19 11.25 2.59
C VAL A 35 10.11 10.42 1.72
N ARG A 36 9.55 9.50 0.93
CA ARG A 36 10.33 8.69 -0.01
C ARG A 36 11.15 9.59 -0.95
N ASN A 37 10.52 10.62 -1.51
CA ASN A 37 11.19 11.54 -2.42
C ASN A 37 12.29 12.37 -1.73
N GLU A 38 12.06 12.84 -0.51
CA GLU A 38 13.05 13.58 0.26
C GLU A 38 14.22 12.69 0.68
N TYR A 39 13.93 11.51 1.24
CA TYR A 39 14.92 10.51 1.59
C TYR A 39 15.78 10.13 0.38
N SER A 40 15.16 9.79 -0.75
CA SER A 40 15.88 9.47 -1.99
C SER A 40 16.79 10.60 -2.45
N LYS A 41 16.40 11.87 -2.31
CA LYS A 41 17.28 13.00 -2.62
C LYS A 41 18.49 13.08 -1.69
N LEU A 42 18.30 12.79 -0.40
CA LEU A 42 19.38 12.85 0.58
C LEU A 42 20.49 11.83 0.29
N ILE A 43 20.14 10.64 -0.22
CA ILE A 43 21.09 9.53 -0.49
C ILE A 43 21.39 9.30 -1.99
N ALA A 44 20.91 10.19 -2.86
CA ALA A 44 20.96 9.99 -4.32
C ALA A 44 22.37 9.82 -4.86
N GLU A 45 23.34 10.55 -4.31
CA GLU A 45 24.73 10.50 -4.76
C GLU A 45 25.34 9.12 -4.49
N GLU A 46 25.17 8.61 -3.28
CA GLU A 46 25.66 7.28 -2.91
C GLU A 46 24.97 6.17 -3.70
N ASP A 47 23.64 6.23 -3.88
CA ASP A 47 22.88 5.25 -4.66
C ASP A 47 23.34 5.23 -6.12
N SER A 48 23.44 6.40 -6.76
CA SER A 48 23.90 6.49 -8.15
C SER A 48 25.31 5.92 -8.34
N LYS A 49 26.19 6.12 -7.36
CA LYS A 49 27.57 5.63 -7.40
C LYS A 49 27.64 4.11 -7.19
N LEU A 50 26.85 3.57 -6.26
CA LEU A 50 26.72 2.12 -6.06
C LEU A 50 26.19 1.43 -7.31
N ASP A 51 25.17 1.99 -7.97
CA ASP A 51 24.60 1.45 -9.20
C ASP A 51 25.64 1.42 -10.32
N SER A 52 26.35 2.54 -10.54
CA SER A 52 27.40 2.63 -11.55
C SER A 52 28.51 1.58 -11.34
N LEU A 53 29.01 1.46 -10.11
CA LEU A 53 30.06 0.49 -9.76
C LEU A 53 29.54 -0.95 -9.87
N THR A 54 28.28 -1.22 -9.50
CA THR A 54 27.69 -2.55 -9.61
C THR A 54 27.60 -2.98 -11.07
N VAL A 55 27.22 -2.07 -11.97
CA VAL A 55 27.22 -2.30 -13.41
C VAL A 55 28.64 -2.55 -13.92
N GLN A 56 29.63 -1.75 -13.50
CA GLN A 56 31.04 -1.96 -13.88
C GLN A 56 31.55 -3.33 -13.43
N LYS A 57 31.32 -3.70 -12.17
CA LYS A 57 31.69 -5.01 -11.63
C LYS A 57 31.09 -6.15 -12.45
N ARG A 58 29.78 -6.10 -12.74
CA ARG A 58 29.12 -7.12 -13.57
C ARG A 58 29.75 -7.24 -14.97
N LYS A 59 30.15 -6.12 -15.59
CA LYS A 59 30.84 -6.15 -16.90
C LYS A 59 32.19 -6.87 -16.81
N LEU A 60 32.99 -6.57 -15.78
CA LEU A 60 34.29 -7.23 -15.55
C LEU A 60 34.14 -8.72 -15.23
N GLU A 61 33.14 -9.09 -14.43
CA GLU A 61 32.84 -10.50 -14.15
C GLU A 61 32.48 -11.29 -15.42
N VAL A 62 31.76 -10.68 -16.35
CA VAL A 62 31.46 -11.27 -17.66
C VAL A 62 32.74 -11.46 -18.48
N GLU A 63 33.64 -10.46 -18.51
CA GLU A 63 34.93 -10.54 -19.21
C GLU A 63 35.80 -11.69 -18.71
N ILE A 64 35.81 -11.95 -17.39
CA ILE A 64 36.53 -13.09 -16.79
C ILE A 64 35.92 -14.44 -17.20
N ARG A 65 34.61 -14.51 -17.46
CA ARG A 65 33.92 -15.77 -17.82
C ARG A 65 34.02 -16.12 -19.30
N LEU A 66 34.25 -15.14 -20.18
CA LEU A 66 34.35 -15.33 -21.63
C LEU A 66 35.55 -16.14 -22.19
N PRO A 67 36.66 -16.45 -21.47
CA PRO A 67 37.77 -17.19 -22.09
C PRO A 67 37.55 -18.70 -22.32
N ASN A 68 36.54 -19.34 -21.73
CA ASN A 68 36.42 -20.81 -21.73
C ASN A 68 35.45 -21.41 -22.78
N THR A 69 34.93 -20.62 -23.72
CA THR A 69 33.97 -21.11 -24.74
C THR A 69 34.59 -21.24 -26.14
N VAL A 70 35.85 -21.65 -26.24
CA VAL A 70 36.45 -22.08 -27.50
C VAL A 70 36.92 -23.54 -27.38
N ARG A 71 36.20 -24.42 -28.09
CA ARG A 71 36.46 -25.86 -28.33
C ARG A 71 36.15 -26.82 -27.16
N GLN A 72 34.87 -27.10 -26.97
CA GLN A 72 34.45 -28.49 -26.72
C GLN A 72 33.63 -28.95 -27.91
N ASN A 73 34.05 -30.05 -28.53
CA ASN A 73 33.38 -30.71 -29.64
C ASN A 73 31.87 -30.85 -29.37
N PRO A 74 31.00 -30.73 -30.39
CA PRO A 74 29.58 -30.98 -30.20
C PRO A 74 29.39 -32.45 -29.82
N ILE A 75 29.15 -32.71 -28.53
CA ILE A 75 28.67 -34.00 -28.05
C ILE A 75 27.27 -34.18 -28.65
N PRO A 76 26.95 -35.34 -29.26
CA PRO A 76 25.61 -35.59 -29.78
C PRO A 76 24.61 -35.45 -28.64
N ILE A 77 23.66 -34.52 -28.80
CA ILE A 77 22.55 -34.31 -27.87
C ILE A 77 21.72 -35.59 -27.87
N LYS A 78 21.91 -36.44 -26.85
CA LYS A 78 20.90 -37.45 -26.51
C LYS A 78 19.62 -36.70 -26.11
N PRO A 79 18.44 -37.08 -26.61
CA PRO A 79 17.19 -36.41 -26.28
C PRO A 79 16.97 -36.49 -24.77
N LEU A 80 16.94 -35.33 -24.11
CA LEU A 80 16.54 -35.24 -22.71
C LEU A 80 15.08 -35.72 -22.59
N PRO A 81 14.74 -36.52 -21.57
CA PRO A 81 13.38 -36.95 -21.33
C PRO A 81 12.46 -35.73 -21.18
N LYS A 82 11.26 -35.82 -21.78
CA LYS A 82 10.18 -34.85 -21.65
C LYS A 82 10.12 -34.35 -20.20
N GLN A 83 10.40 -33.07 -20.00
CA GLN A 83 10.08 -32.44 -18.72
C GLN A 83 8.58 -32.62 -18.48
N PRO A 84 8.16 -33.05 -17.28
CA PRO A 84 6.74 -33.03 -16.94
C PRO A 84 6.27 -31.58 -17.07
N ASP A 85 5.10 -31.43 -17.70
CA ASP A 85 4.45 -30.15 -17.90
C ASP A 85 4.60 -29.28 -16.65
N LYS A 86 5.05 -28.03 -16.86
CA LYS A 86 4.88 -26.97 -15.88
C LYS A 86 3.39 -26.90 -15.58
N LYS A 87 2.96 -27.63 -14.55
CA LYS A 87 1.73 -27.36 -13.83
C LYS A 87 1.83 -25.90 -13.45
N SER A 88 0.99 -25.13 -14.12
CA SER A 88 0.51 -23.81 -13.76
C SER A 88 0.81 -23.54 -12.30
N LEU A 89 1.58 -22.49 -12.04
CA LEU A 89 1.59 -21.82 -10.75
C LEU A 89 0.14 -21.80 -10.28
N GLN A 90 -0.10 -22.48 -9.16
CA GLN A 90 -1.39 -22.51 -8.52
C GLN A 90 -1.81 -21.06 -8.36
N LYS A 91 -2.87 -20.70 -9.08
CA LYS A 91 -3.72 -19.57 -8.72
C LYS A 91 -3.86 -19.64 -7.20
N LEU A 92 -3.46 -18.57 -6.51
CA LEU A 92 -3.99 -18.28 -5.18
C LEU A 92 -5.50 -18.57 -5.24
N PRO A 93 -6.10 -19.16 -4.19
CA PRO A 93 -7.54 -19.30 -4.17
C PRO A 93 -8.09 -17.91 -4.40
N SER A 94 -8.65 -17.68 -5.59
CA SER A 94 -9.56 -16.60 -5.84
C SER A 94 -10.57 -16.74 -4.72
N THR A 95 -10.53 -15.78 -3.80
CA THR A 95 -11.63 -15.53 -2.87
C THR A 95 -12.87 -15.71 -3.71
N SER A 96 -13.73 -16.64 -3.32
CA SER A 96 -15.02 -16.83 -3.96
C SER A 96 -15.79 -15.53 -3.77
N THR A 97 -15.53 -14.54 -4.62
CA THR A 97 -16.49 -13.52 -4.95
C THR A 97 -17.58 -14.35 -5.61
N VAL A 98 -18.58 -14.73 -4.82
CA VAL A 98 -19.86 -15.16 -5.35
C VAL A 98 -20.26 -14.01 -6.26
N THR A 99 -20.01 -14.18 -7.54
CA THR A 99 -20.41 -13.21 -8.54
C THR A 99 -21.92 -13.18 -8.40
N PRO A 100 -22.52 -12.09 -7.92
CA PRO A 100 -23.94 -12.09 -7.69
C PRO A 100 -24.57 -12.35 -9.06
N THR A 101 -25.47 -13.31 -9.12
CA THR A 101 -26.23 -13.56 -10.36
C THR A 101 -26.86 -12.24 -10.81
N ASP A 102 -27.12 -12.04 -12.11
CA ASP A 102 -27.65 -10.75 -12.61
C ASP A 102 -28.95 -10.31 -11.91
N LYS A 103 -29.68 -11.27 -11.31
CA LYS A 103 -30.81 -11.01 -10.40
C LYS A 103 -30.38 -10.39 -9.06
N GLU A 104 -29.36 -10.90 -8.38
CA GLU A 104 -28.80 -10.31 -7.15
C GLU A 104 -28.16 -8.94 -7.42
N LYS A 105 -27.51 -8.72 -8.57
CA LYS A 105 -27.03 -7.39 -8.96
C LYS A 105 -28.18 -6.40 -9.17
N SER A 106 -29.30 -6.84 -9.74
CA SER A 106 -30.47 -6.00 -10.00
C SER A 106 -31.23 -5.67 -8.71
N GLU A 107 -31.36 -6.62 -7.79
CA GLU A 107 -31.97 -6.40 -6.47
C GLU A 107 -31.09 -5.53 -5.56
N ARG A 108 -29.76 -5.75 -5.54
CA ARG A 108 -28.81 -4.86 -4.83
C ARG A 108 -28.79 -3.44 -5.40
N LYS A 109 -28.92 -3.29 -6.73
CA LYS A 109 -29.04 -1.96 -7.37
C LYS A 109 -30.30 -1.24 -6.92
N LYS A 110 -31.45 -1.93 -6.89
CA LYS A 110 -32.73 -1.34 -6.44
C LYS A 110 -32.74 -1.00 -4.95
N SER A 111 -32.26 -1.91 -4.09
CA SER A 111 -32.16 -1.66 -2.65
C SER A 111 -31.16 -0.55 -2.33
N GLY A 112 -30.06 -0.46 -3.07
CA GLY A 112 -29.06 0.60 -2.96
C GLY A 112 -29.63 1.99 -3.29
N THR A 113 -30.44 2.12 -4.35
CA THR A 113 -31.14 3.38 -4.66
C THR A 113 -32.11 3.82 -3.57
N GLU A 114 -32.86 2.91 -2.96
CA GLU A 114 -33.79 3.25 -1.88
C GLU A 114 -33.06 3.71 -0.60
N ALA A 115 -31.96 3.06 -0.22
CA ALA A 115 -31.13 3.46 0.90
C ALA A 115 -30.48 4.84 0.68
N ARG A 116 -30.02 5.12 -0.54
CA ARG A 116 -29.49 6.43 -0.96
C ARG A 116 -30.55 7.53 -0.91
N ASP A 117 -31.77 7.24 -1.38
CA ASP A 117 -32.88 8.18 -1.30
C ASP A 117 -33.32 8.44 0.14
N LYS A 118 -33.30 7.42 1.00
CA LYS A 118 -33.54 7.56 2.45
C LYS A 118 -32.46 8.42 3.10
N LEU A 119 -31.19 8.25 2.76
CA LEU A 119 -30.09 9.09 3.24
C LEU A 119 -30.28 10.54 2.83
N LYS A 120 -30.52 10.82 1.54
CA LYS A 120 -30.79 12.17 1.03
C LYS A 120 -31.98 12.81 1.74
N LYS A 121 -33.07 12.06 1.97
CA LYS A 121 -34.24 12.55 2.70
C LYS A 121 -33.90 12.85 4.15
N LEU A 122 -33.12 12.02 4.83
CA LEU A 122 -32.75 12.22 6.22
C LEU A 122 -31.85 13.44 6.39
N VAL A 123 -30.81 13.56 5.57
CA VAL A 123 -29.89 14.69 5.55
C VAL A 123 -30.64 15.99 5.24
N ASN A 124 -31.53 15.98 4.23
CA ASN A 124 -32.32 17.16 3.89
C ASN A 124 -33.39 17.52 4.94
N ARG A 125 -34.02 16.52 5.59
CA ARG A 125 -35.14 16.74 6.51
C ARG A 125 -34.68 17.21 7.89
N PHE A 126 -33.59 16.66 8.40
CA PHE A 126 -33.17 16.88 9.78
C PHE A 126 -31.93 17.78 9.89
N TYR A 127 -31.13 17.89 8.83
CA TYR A 127 -29.77 18.44 8.95
C TYR A 127 -29.36 19.44 7.86
N ARG A 128 -30.24 19.80 6.91
CA ARG A 128 -29.94 20.78 5.84
C ARG A 128 -29.48 22.16 6.31
N PHE A 129 -29.78 22.52 7.57
CA PHE A 129 -29.41 23.80 8.17
C PHE A 129 -28.29 23.68 9.22
N LYS A 130 -27.84 22.46 9.53
CA LYS A 130 -26.79 22.18 10.51
C LYS A 130 -25.49 21.69 9.86
N LEU A 131 -25.58 21.16 8.64
CA LEU A 131 -24.43 20.70 7.87
C LEU A 131 -23.89 21.82 6.99
N ASP A 132 -22.56 21.89 6.91
CA ASP A 132 -21.89 22.77 5.95
C ASP A 132 -22.26 22.40 4.50
N ALA A 133 -22.32 23.41 3.63
CA ALA A 133 -22.70 23.23 2.23
C ALA A 133 -21.72 22.32 1.47
N SER A 134 -20.43 22.31 1.84
CA SER A 134 -19.43 21.42 1.26
C SER A 134 -19.71 19.95 1.61
N VAL A 135 -19.98 19.67 2.88
CA VAL A 135 -20.30 18.32 3.38
C VAL A 135 -21.58 17.80 2.72
N LEU A 136 -22.62 18.65 2.64
CA LEU A 136 -23.87 18.31 1.96
C LEU A 136 -23.65 18.01 0.47
N GLY A 137 -22.80 18.79 -0.20
CA GLY A 137 -22.41 18.54 -1.59
C GLY A 137 -21.69 17.21 -1.77
N GLN A 138 -20.79 16.85 -0.86
CA GLN A 138 -20.06 15.56 -0.90
C GLN A 138 -21.00 14.37 -0.67
N ILE A 139 -21.87 14.46 0.33
CA ILE A 139 -22.88 13.42 0.60
C ILE A 139 -23.76 13.19 -0.62
N ASN A 140 -24.24 14.25 -1.27
CA ASN A 140 -25.07 14.12 -2.47
C ASN A 140 -24.31 13.46 -3.62
N ARG A 141 -23.05 13.85 -3.86
CA ARG A 141 -22.20 13.21 -4.89
C ARG A 141 -21.99 11.73 -4.62
N ILE A 142 -21.70 11.34 -3.37
CA ILE A 142 -21.56 9.93 -2.99
C ILE A 142 -22.88 9.21 -3.18
N ALA A 143 -23.98 9.80 -2.76
CA ALA A 143 -25.30 9.19 -2.88
C ALA A 143 -25.74 9.04 -4.35
N ASP A 144 -25.30 9.93 -5.24
CA ASP A 144 -25.51 9.84 -6.70
C ASP A 144 -24.62 8.79 -7.38
N ASP A 145 -23.47 8.46 -6.78
CA ASP A 145 -22.51 7.50 -7.32
C ASP A 145 -22.74 6.09 -6.75
N VAL A 146 -23.31 5.21 -7.59
CA VAL A 146 -23.68 3.84 -7.20
C VAL A 146 -22.47 2.98 -6.83
N ASP A 147 -21.29 3.29 -7.36
CA ASP A 147 -20.07 2.52 -7.15
C ASP A 147 -19.37 2.88 -5.83
N ARG A 148 -19.75 3.98 -5.18
CA ARG A 148 -19.21 4.40 -3.88
C ARG A 148 -20.01 3.82 -2.72
N PRO A 149 -19.38 3.32 -1.65
CA PRO A 149 -20.08 2.75 -0.50
C PRO A 149 -20.90 3.83 0.23
N LEU A 150 -22.14 3.50 0.63
CA LEU A 150 -23.01 4.46 1.32
C LEU A 150 -22.46 4.84 2.70
N GLY A 151 -21.75 3.93 3.34
CA GLY A 151 -21.03 4.16 4.59
C GLY A 151 -20.05 5.33 4.51
N GLU A 152 -19.50 5.65 3.33
CA GLU A 152 -18.66 6.82 3.14
C GLU A 152 -19.42 8.13 3.40
N ALA A 153 -20.64 8.23 2.88
CA ALA A 153 -21.50 9.39 3.09
C ALA A 153 -21.98 9.48 4.55
N LEU A 154 -22.25 8.34 5.19
CA LEU A 154 -22.61 8.28 6.60
C LEU A 154 -21.44 8.73 7.49
N ALA A 155 -20.21 8.36 7.15
CA ALA A 155 -19.00 8.75 7.89
C ALA A 155 -18.60 10.23 7.73
N LEU A 156 -19.32 11.00 6.89
CA LEU A 156 -19.19 12.47 6.82
C LEU A 156 -20.13 13.18 7.80
N LEU A 157 -21.11 12.48 8.35
CA LEU A 157 -22.02 13.02 9.35
C LEU A 157 -21.34 12.99 10.72
N ASP A 158 -21.47 14.07 11.48
CA ASP A 158 -21.00 14.12 12.87
C ASP A 158 -21.71 13.07 13.74
N TRP A 159 -21.02 12.52 14.75
CA TRP A 159 -21.56 11.48 15.64
C TRP A 159 -22.88 11.93 16.31
N SER A 160 -22.97 13.21 16.65
CA SER A 160 -24.17 13.81 17.25
C SER A 160 -25.44 13.59 16.42
N ILE A 161 -25.32 13.39 15.11
CA ILE A 161 -26.45 13.10 14.21
C ILE A 161 -27.04 11.71 14.49
N PHE A 162 -26.20 10.72 14.76
CA PHE A 162 -26.61 9.36 15.11
C PHE A 162 -27.23 9.31 16.51
N GLU A 163 -26.60 9.97 17.47
CA GLU A 163 -27.09 10.08 18.84
C GLU A 163 -28.49 10.73 18.90
N ASN A 164 -28.65 11.90 18.25
CA ASN A 164 -29.94 12.59 18.20
C ASN A 164 -31.03 11.77 17.51
N TYR A 165 -30.68 10.99 16.47
CA TYR A 165 -31.64 10.14 15.77
C TYR A 165 -32.09 8.95 16.64
N ALA A 166 -31.17 8.35 17.39
CA ALA A 166 -31.49 7.28 18.35
C ALA A 166 -32.37 7.79 19.49
N CYS A 167 -32.13 8.99 20.02
CA CYS A 167 -32.84 9.52 21.18
C CYS A 167 -34.26 10.09 20.90
N THR A 168 -34.65 10.31 19.63
CA THR A 168 -35.85 11.12 19.31
C THR A 168 -37.20 10.38 19.28
N SER A 169 -37.28 9.06 19.49
CA SER A 169 -38.51 8.41 20.03
C SER A 169 -38.27 6.93 20.33
N ALA A 170 -38.47 6.54 21.59
CA ALA A 170 -38.44 5.13 22.00
C ALA A 170 -39.52 4.31 21.27
N GLY A 171 -39.13 3.15 20.72
CA GLY A 171 -40.07 2.09 20.30
C GLY A 171 -40.50 2.02 18.83
N ASP A 172 -39.89 2.80 17.92
CA ASP A 172 -40.18 2.66 16.48
C ASP A 172 -39.25 1.59 15.85
N SER A 173 -39.81 0.41 15.56
CA SER A 173 -39.10 -0.71 14.91
C SER A 173 -38.52 -0.32 13.55
N SER A 174 -39.11 0.65 12.86
CA SER A 174 -38.61 1.17 11.58
C SER A 174 -37.32 1.98 11.76
N LYS A 175 -37.19 2.70 12.89
CA LYS A 175 -35.95 3.41 13.23
C LYS A 175 -34.82 2.45 13.54
N LEU A 176 -35.09 1.44 14.38
CA LEU A 176 -34.09 0.40 14.70
C LEU A 176 -33.62 -0.34 13.44
N ASN A 177 -34.52 -0.62 12.50
CA ASN A 177 -34.13 -1.23 11.22
C ASN A 177 -33.22 -0.32 10.38
N LEU A 178 -33.55 0.96 10.23
CA LEU A 178 -32.72 1.91 9.47
C LEU A 178 -31.34 2.11 10.13
N LEU A 179 -31.34 2.17 11.45
CA LEU A 179 -30.13 2.24 12.26
C LEU A 179 -29.26 0.98 12.03
N ASN A 180 -29.82 -0.22 12.06
CA ASN A 180 -29.10 -1.45 11.70
C ASN A 180 -28.61 -1.47 10.25
N GLU A 181 -29.35 -0.88 9.31
CA GLU A 181 -28.88 -0.70 7.92
C GLU A 181 -27.64 0.20 7.89
N TRP A 182 -27.65 1.33 8.58
CA TRP A 182 -26.51 2.23 8.66
C TRP A 182 -25.29 1.62 9.33
N ALA A 183 -25.50 0.82 10.38
CA ALA A 183 -24.44 0.07 11.05
C ALA A 183 -23.69 -0.81 10.05
N LYS A 184 -24.43 -1.53 9.21
CA LYS A 184 -23.87 -2.41 8.17
C LYS A 184 -23.11 -1.65 7.11
N GLU A 185 -23.66 -0.53 6.64
CA GLU A 185 -23.02 0.32 5.63
C GLU A 185 -21.73 0.96 6.17
N LEU A 186 -21.73 1.44 7.43
CA LEU A 186 -20.53 1.91 8.11
C LEU A 186 -19.50 0.80 8.27
N GLN A 187 -19.92 -0.41 8.66
CA GLN A 187 -19.03 -1.55 8.79
C GLN A 187 -18.40 -1.95 7.45
N GLU A 188 -19.18 -1.97 6.37
CA GLU A 188 -18.67 -2.24 5.01
C GLU A 188 -17.63 -1.19 4.60
N TYR A 189 -17.90 0.09 4.86
CA TYR A 189 -16.95 1.16 4.60
C TYR A 189 -15.70 1.09 5.49
N CYS A 190 -15.84 0.70 6.76
CA CYS A 190 -14.71 0.45 7.66
C CYS A 190 -13.79 -0.65 7.11
N SER A 191 -14.37 -1.79 6.69
CA SER A 191 -13.61 -2.87 6.06
C SER A 191 -12.94 -2.45 4.74
N TYR A 192 -13.62 -1.62 3.94
CA TYR A 192 -13.02 -1.03 2.74
C TYR A 192 -11.80 -0.16 3.08
N LEU A 193 -11.94 0.79 4.02
CA LEU A 193 -10.86 1.67 4.45
C LEU A 193 -9.68 0.90 5.05
N SER A 194 -9.95 -0.12 5.87
CA SER A 194 -8.92 -1.00 6.41
C SER A 194 -8.13 -1.68 5.30
N GLY A 195 -8.80 -2.17 4.25
CA GLY A 195 -8.14 -2.71 3.07
C GLY A 195 -7.28 -1.70 2.31
N GLU A 196 -7.72 -0.46 2.19
CA GLU A 196 -6.94 0.63 1.57
C GLU A 196 -5.70 0.98 2.42
N VAL A 197 -5.84 1.08 3.75
CA VAL A 197 -4.72 1.29 4.67
C VAL A 197 -3.70 0.17 4.54
N ASP A 198 -4.15 -1.08 4.56
CA ASP A 198 -3.29 -2.25 4.43
C ASP A 198 -2.56 -2.27 3.08
N LEU A 199 -3.26 -1.90 2.00
CA LEU A 199 -2.66 -1.78 0.67
C LEU A 199 -1.57 -0.69 0.63
N GLN A 200 -1.82 0.46 1.26
CA GLN A 200 -0.84 1.55 1.37
C GLN A 200 0.37 1.12 2.20
N LYS A 201 0.15 0.51 3.36
CA LYS A 201 1.21 -0.06 4.22
C LYS A 201 2.03 -1.10 3.47
N PHE A 202 1.38 -1.98 2.71
CA PHE A 202 2.06 -2.98 1.90
C PHE A 202 2.91 -2.34 0.79
N ARG A 203 2.35 -1.35 0.07
CA ARG A 203 3.04 -0.63 -1.01
C ARG A 203 4.30 0.07 -0.51
N TYR A 204 4.26 0.65 0.68
CA TYR A 204 5.35 1.43 1.24
C TYR A 204 6.06 0.75 2.41
N ARG A 205 5.95 -0.59 2.53
CA ARG A 205 6.47 -1.35 3.67
C ARG A 205 7.91 -1.00 4.02
N ASP A 206 8.76 -0.90 3.00
CA ASP A 206 10.20 -0.65 3.18
C ASP A 206 10.52 0.82 3.57
N TYR A 207 9.54 1.72 3.49
CA TYR A 207 9.64 3.13 3.86
C TYR A 207 8.89 3.50 5.14
N LEU A 208 8.10 2.59 5.73
CA LEU A 208 7.31 2.89 6.93
C LEU A 208 8.18 3.35 8.12
N GLY A 209 9.29 2.66 8.38
CA GLY A 209 10.20 3.07 9.46
C GLY A 209 10.88 4.43 9.20
N ILE A 210 11.22 4.71 7.93
CA ILE A 210 11.78 6.01 7.52
C ILE A 210 10.73 7.11 7.69
N TRP A 211 9.48 6.83 7.30
CA TRP A 211 8.35 7.72 7.47
C TRP A 211 8.07 8.05 8.94
N GLU A 212 8.13 7.05 9.83
CA GLU A 212 7.96 7.25 11.28
C GLU A 212 9.04 8.16 11.87
N LEU A 213 10.31 7.97 11.51
CA LEU A 213 11.38 8.87 11.93
C LEU A 213 11.19 10.28 11.36
N TRP A 214 10.85 10.37 10.07
CA TRP A 214 10.64 11.62 9.37
C TRP A 214 9.51 12.46 10.00
N ARG A 215 8.35 11.85 10.28
CA ARG A 215 7.19 12.54 10.87
C ARG A 215 7.43 12.97 12.32
N ASN A 216 8.32 12.28 13.04
CA ASN A 216 8.61 12.58 14.44
C ASN A 216 9.65 13.70 14.60
N ARG A 217 10.46 14.01 13.58
CA ARG A 217 11.57 14.97 13.69
C ARG A 217 11.15 16.37 14.19
N GLU A 218 9.92 16.79 13.92
CA GLU A 218 9.43 18.13 14.27
C GLU A 218 8.80 18.17 15.67
N LYS A 219 8.66 17.01 16.32
CA LYS A 219 8.04 16.93 17.66
C LYS A 219 8.99 17.39 18.77
N SER A 220 10.29 17.14 18.64
CA SER A 220 11.30 17.54 19.63
C SER A 220 12.71 17.63 19.02
N PRO A 221 13.65 18.35 19.68
CA PRO A 221 15.06 18.37 19.26
C PRO A 221 15.72 16.98 19.25
N GLU A 222 15.32 16.09 20.16
CA GLU A 222 15.82 14.72 20.25
C GLU A 222 15.44 13.91 19.00
N HIS A 223 14.17 14.00 18.55
CA HIS A 223 13.74 13.34 17.32
C HIS A 223 14.39 13.91 16.06
N LEU A 224 14.68 15.21 16.05
CA LEU A 224 15.46 15.81 14.97
C LEU A 224 16.88 15.21 14.91
N GLN A 225 17.51 15.03 16.07
CA GLN A 225 18.83 14.41 16.16
C GLN A 225 18.80 12.93 15.74
N GLU A 226 17.76 12.18 16.10
CA GLU A 226 17.55 10.79 15.65
C GLU A 226 17.48 10.71 14.12
N TRP A 227 16.68 11.57 13.48
CA TRP A 227 16.58 11.65 12.03
C TRP A 227 17.93 11.97 11.37
N GLN A 228 18.65 12.97 11.89
CA GLN A 228 19.96 13.36 11.35
C GLN A 228 20.99 12.24 11.49
N THR A 229 21.00 11.57 12.65
CA THR A 229 21.89 10.43 12.92
C THR A 229 21.59 9.28 11.97
N PHE A 230 20.32 8.92 11.80
CA PHE A 230 19.89 7.89 10.86
C PHE A 230 20.36 8.17 9.42
N ILE A 231 20.22 9.41 8.94
CA ILE A 231 20.68 9.79 7.59
C ILE A 231 22.21 9.72 7.50
N ALA A 232 22.94 10.19 8.51
CA ALA A 232 24.41 10.16 8.53
C ALA A 232 24.94 8.72 8.52
N GLU A 233 24.39 7.84 9.36
CA GLU A 233 24.75 6.42 9.41
C GLU A 233 24.43 5.70 8.10
N THR A 234 23.28 6.00 7.50
CA THR A 234 22.88 5.44 6.20
C THR A 234 23.88 5.84 5.10
N LYS A 235 24.30 7.11 5.07
CA LYS A 235 25.32 7.58 4.13
C LYS A 235 26.65 6.90 4.36
N GLN A 236 27.10 6.82 5.60
CA GLN A 236 28.36 6.17 5.95
C GLN A 236 28.36 4.70 5.50
N ALA A 237 27.30 3.95 5.81
CA ALA A 237 27.17 2.55 5.39
C ALA A 237 27.23 2.38 3.87
N LYS A 238 26.62 3.30 3.10
CA LYS A 238 26.72 3.30 1.64
C LYS A 238 28.12 3.67 1.15
N GLN A 239 28.79 4.62 1.77
CA GLN A 239 30.17 4.99 1.44
C GLN A 239 31.14 3.84 1.69
N ASP A 240 30.96 3.10 2.79
CA ASP A 240 31.73 1.88 3.08
C ASP A 240 31.48 0.79 2.02
N ALA A 241 30.22 0.61 1.60
CA ALA A 241 29.87 -0.31 0.52
C ALA A 241 30.49 0.11 -0.83
N ILE A 242 30.52 1.42 -1.14
CA ILE A 242 31.20 1.98 -2.32
C ILE A 242 32.70 1.68 -2.26
N ALA A 243 33.35 1.89 -1.12
CA ALA A 243 34.78 1.65 -0.95
C ALA A 243 35.11 0.16 -1.16
N LYS A 244 34.32 -0.74 -0.56
CA LYS A 244 34.44 -2.19 -0.77
C LYS A 244 34.26 -2.57 -2.24
N LEU A 245 33.22 -2.05 -2.90
CA LEU A 245 32.93 -2.39 -4.28
C LEU A 245 34.03 -1.90 -5.25
N LYS A 246 34.63 -0.74 -4.98
CA LYS A 246 35.80 -0.25 -5.71
C LYS A 246 36.99 -1.18 -5.55
N GLN A 247 37.26 -1.67 -4.34
CA GLN A 247 38.35 -2.61 -4.10
C GLN A 247 38.10 -3.92 -4.88
N GLU A 248 36.89 -4.47 -4.83
CA GLU A 248 36.54 -5.67 -5.59
C GLU A 248 36.72 -5.48 -7.11
N ILE A 249 36.38 -4.30 -7.64
CA ILE A 249 36.60 -3.95 -9.05
C ILE A 249 38.10 -3.95 -9.39
N LEU A 250 38.94 -3.32 -8.56
CA LEU A 250 40.40 -3.31 -8.78
C LEU A 250 41.00 -4.72 -8.77
N GLU A 251 40.54 -5.58 -7.87
CA GLU A 251 40.95 -6.99 -7.82
C GLU A 251 40.54 -7.76 -9.10
N LEU A 252 39.33 -7.51 -9.62
CA LEU A 252 38.87 -8.09 -10.89
C LEU A 252 39.68 -7.59 -12.08
N GLU A 253 39.99 -6.29 -12.15
CA GLU A 253 40.80 -5.69 -13.21
C GLU A 253 42.23 -6.27 -13.21
N ALA A 254 42.85 -6.38 -12.03
CA ALA A 254 44.17 -7.01 -11.89
C ALA A 254 44.15 -8.47 -12.36
N LYS A 255 43.11 -9.23 -12.00
CA LYS A 255 42.93 -10.62 -12.45
C LYS A 255 42.76 -10.72 -13.96
N ILE A 256 41.97 -9.84 -14.57
CA ILE A 256 41.81 -9.77 -16.04
C ILE A 256 43.15 -9.48 -16.71
N ALA A 257 43.94 -8.53 -16.18
CA ALA A 257 45.25 -8.20 -16.70
C ALA A 257 46.22 -9.39 -16.64
N GLN A 258 46.25 -10.12 -15.52
CA GLN A 258 47.04 -11.34 -15.38
C GLN A 258 46.64 -12.42 -16.39
N LEU A 259 45.33 -12.64 -16.59
CA LEU A 259 44.82 -13.60 -17.57
C LEU A 259 45.21 -13.21 -19.01
N LYS A 260 45.14 -11.91 -19.35
CA LYS A 260 45.56 -11.40 -20.67
C LYS A 260 47.08 -11.56 -20.88
N ALA A 261 47.89 -11.26 -19.87
CA ALA A 261 49.34 -11.43 -19.92
C ALA A 261 49.73 -12.91 -20.11
N ALA A 262 49.13 -13.82 -19.32
CA ALA A 262 49.37 -15.25 -19.45
C ALA A 262 48.99 -15.79 -20.84
N ARG A 263 47.89 -15.30 -21.43
CA ARG A 263 47.48 -15.67 -22.78
C ARG A 263 48.45 -15.18 -23.86
N THR A 264 49.04 -14.00 -23.67
CA THR A 264 50.02 -13.43 -24.60
C THR A 264 51.30 -14.27 -24.58
N GLN A 265 51.80 -14.61 -23.39
CA GLN A 265 52.96 -15.48 -23.23
C GLN A 265 52.73 -16.90 -23.77
N ALA A 266 51.53 -17.45 -23.64
CA ALA A 266 51.17 -18.75 -24.22
C ALA A 266 50.99 -18.71 -25.75
N GLY A 267 50.74 -17.53 -26.33
CA GLY A 267 50.60 -17.31 -27.78
C GLY A 267 51.90 -16.99 -28.51
N GLU A 268 52.95 -16.58 -27.79
CA GLU A 268 54.31 -16.34 -28.34
C GLU A 268 55.18 -17.61 -28.41
N VAL A 269 54.61 -18.79 -28.12
CA VAL A 269 55.27 -20.10 -28.32
C VAL A 269 54.78 -20.72 -29.63
N LEU A 270 55.12 -20.11 -30.77
CA LEU A 270 55.09 -20.69 -32.12
C LEU A 270 56.21 -20.06 -32.95
#